data_AF-A0AAW2JB21-F1
#
_entry.id   AF-A0AAW2JB21-F1
#
_cell.length_a   1.000
_cell.length_b   1.000
_cell.length_c   1.000
_cell.angle_alpha   90.00
_cell.angle_beta   90.00
_cell.angle_gamma   90.00
#
_symmetry.space_group_name_H-M   'P 1'
#
loop_
_entity.id
_entity.type
_entity.pdbx_description
1 polymer ?
#
loop_
_entity_poly.entity_id
_entity_poly.type
_entity_poly.pdbx_seq_one_letter_code
_entity_poly.pdbx_strand_id
1 'polypeptide(L)'
;MLDKLVMSVVEEASILTDVVDVRVDGIQAEVNLLKCVVSWDEDRAPMSKVKVPDPKPFGGARSAKELENFLWDMEKYFQTARIPEAEKVSITSMYLTGDAKLWWRTRPSDEASAN
;
A
#
# COMPACT_ATOMS: atom_id res chain seq x y z
N MET A 1 11.16 39.30 48.02
CA MET A 1 11.91 39.37 46.74
C MET A 1 11.79 38.04 45.98
N LEU A 2 12.01 36.90 46.65
CA LEU A 2 11.77 35.57 46.08
C LEU A 2 10.34 35.35 45.57
N ASP A 3 9.31 35.69 46.34
CA ASP A 3 7.91 35.41 45.95
C ASP A 3 7.50 36.08 44.63
N LYS A 4 8.03 37.28 44.36
CA LYS A 4 7.79 37.99 43.10
C LYS A 4 8.45 37.30 41.90
N LEU A 5 9.64 36.74 42.10
CA LEU A 5 10.36 36.00 41.07
C LEU A 5 9.68 34.68 40.77
N VAL A 6 9.22 33.97 41.81
CA VAL A 6 8.49 32.69 41.66
C VAL A 6 7.21 32.89 40.86
N MET A 7 6.40 33.91 41.18
CA MET A 7 5.15 34.18 40.45
C MET A 7 5.41 34.56 38.98
N SER A 8 6.44 35.34 38.70
CA SER A 8 6.83 35.71 37.33
C SER A 8 7.22 34.50 36.49
N VAL A 9 8.00 33.57 37.04
CA VAL A 9 8.41 32.34 36.34
C VAL A 9 7.22 31.41 36.11
N VAL A 10 6.27 31.36 37.05
CA VAL A 10 5.02 30.59 36.90
C VAL A 10 4.15 31.16 35.77
N GLU A 11 4.06 32.49 35.65
CA GLU A 11 3.31 33.15 34.58
C GLU A 11 3.95 32.91 33.20
N GLU A 12 5.28 33.01 33.09
CA GLU A 12 6.00 32.68 31.86
C GLU A 12 5.82 31.20 31.45
N ALA A 13 5.86 30.28 32.41
CA ALA A 13 5.61 28.86 32.16
C ALA A 13 4.17 28.59 31.70
N SER A 14 3.20 29.35 32.22
CA SER A 14 1.80 29.29 31.77
C SER A 14 1.68 29.71 30.30
N ILE A 15 2.27 30.85 29.94
CA ILE A 15 2.23 31.38 28.56
C ILE A 15 2.89 30.39 27.58
N LEU A 16 4.01 29.80 27.97
CA LEU A 16 4.69 28.79 27.13
C LEU A 16 3.84 27.55 26.93
N THR A 17 3.09 27.13 27.95
CA THR A 17 2.16 25.98 27.86
C THR A 17 1.05 26.28 26.85
N ASP A 18 0.42 27.46 26.95
CA ASP A 18 -0.63 27.88 26.00
C ASP A 18 -0.14 27.92 24.55
N VAL A 19 1.08 28.43 24.32
CA VAL A 19 1.70 28.48 22.99
C VAL A 19 1.97 27.08 22.43
N VAL A 20 2.39 26.16 23.28
CA VAL A 20 2.62 24.76 22.88
C VAL A 20 1.29 24.09 22.53
N ASP A 21 0.23 24.31 23.31
CA ASP A 21 -1.10 23.74 23.05
C ASP A 21 -1.66 24.21 21.70
N VAL A 22 -1.57 25.51 21.40
CA VAL A 22 -1.99 26.05 20.09
C VAL A 22 -1.23 25.40 18.93
N ARG A 23 0.07 25.14 19.11
CA ARG A 23 0.90 24.49 18.08
C ARG A 23 0.55 23.01 17.93
N VAL A 24 0.30 22.32 19.04
CA VAL A 24 -0.12 20.90 19.03
C VAL A 24 -1.46 20.76 18.31
N ASP A 25 -2.43 21.64 18.60
CA ASP A 25 -3.73 21.66 17.93
C ASP A 25 -3.59 21.91 16.42
N GLY A 26 -2.72 22.86 16.03
CA GLY A 26 -2.42 23.13 14.61
C GLY A 26 -1.83 21.92 13.89
N ILE A 27 -0.84 21.25 14.50
CA ILE A 27 -0.24 20.03 13.95
C ILE A 27 -1.28 18.92 13.86
N GLN A 28 -2.13 18.77 14.88
CA GLN A 28 -3.17 17.75 14.89
C GLN A 28 -4.20 17.97 13.78
N ALA A 29 -4.54 19.24 13.47
CA ALA A 29 -5.41 19.58 12.35
C ALA A 29 -4.78 19.25 10.99
N GLU A 30 -3.50 19.60 10.78
CA GLU A 30 -2.78 19.27 9.54
C GLU A 30 -2.64 17.75 9.35
N VAL A 31 -2.31 17.02 10.42
CA VAL A 31 -2.25 15.54 10.39
C VAL A 31 -3.61 14.96 10.03
N ASN A 32 -4.71 15.49 10.56
CA ASN A 32 -6.06 15.02 10.21
C ASN A 32 -6.40 15.28 8.74
N LEU A 33 -6.02 16.44 8.19
CA LEU A 33 -6.20 16.75 6.77
C LEU A 33 -5.40 15.80 5.88
N LEU A 34 -4.12 15.57 6.20
CA LEU A 34 -3.27 14.62 5.47
C LEU A 34 -3.79 13.20 5.59
N LYS A 35 -4.29 12.82 6.78
CA LYS A 35 -4.90 11.52 7.02
C LYS A 35 -6.17 11.35 6.18
N CYS A 36 -7.00 12.37 5.97
CA CYS A 36 -8.14 12.30 5.05
C CYS A 36 -7.70 12.09 3.59
N VAL A 37 -6.60 12.72 3.15
CA VAL A 37 -6.05 12.54 1.80
C VAL A 37 -5.49 11.12 1.61
N VAL A 38 -4.79 10.59 2.62
CA VAL A 38 -4.21 9.23 2.59
C VAL A 38 -5.27 8.15 2.82
N SER A 39 -6.29 8.43 3.63
CA SER A 39 -7.43 7.53 3.92
C SER A 39 -8.37 7.34 2.72
N TRP A 40 -8.13 8.04 1.60
CA TRP A 40 -8.83 7.79 0.34
C TRP A 40 -8.65 6.35 -0.17
N ASP A 41 -7.64 5.62 0.32
CA ASP A 41 -7.46 4.20 0.01
C ASP A 41 -8.08 3.21 1.02
N GLU A 42 -8.51 3.65 2.21
CA GLU A 42 -9.07 2.74 3.23
C GLU A 42 -10.60 2.73 3.30
N ASP A 43 -11.29 3.83 2.94
CA ASP A 43 -12.75 3.86 2.88
C ASP A 43 -13.24 3.40 1.51
N ARG A 44 -13.29 2.06 1.39
CA ARG A 44 -13.85 1.32 0.27
C ARG A 44 -15.36 1.60 0.16
N ALA A 45 -15.71 2.74 -0.45
CA ALA A 45 -17.04 2.93 -1.03
C ALA A 45 -17.37 1.68 -1.86
N PRO A 46 -18.59 1.12 -1.80
CA PRO A 46 -18.98 -0.01 -2.62
C PRO A 46 -19.10 0.49 -4.06
N MET A 47 -17.96 0.62 -4.73
CA MET A 47 -17.88 0.76 -6.17
C MET A 47 -18.68 -0.41 -6.70
N SER A 48 -19.75 -0.10 -7.44
CA SER A 48 -20.62 -1.07 -8.11
C SER A 48 -19.79 -2.29 -8.50
N LYS A 49 -20.13 -3.47 -7.95
CA LYS A 49 -19.38 -4.73 -8.12
C LYS A 49 -19.40 -5.17 -9.59
N VAL A 50 -18.73 -4.42 -10.45
CA VAL A 50 -18.36 -4.85 -11.78
C VAL A 50 -17.44 -6.03 -11.53
N LYS A 51 -17.95 -7.23 -11.82
CA LYS A 51 -17.14 -8.43 -11.74
C LYS A 51 -16.02 -8.26 -12.74
N VAL A 52 -14.78 -8.17 -12.25
CA VAL A 52 -13.60 -8.16 -13.11
C VAL A 52 -13.54 -9.54 -13.77
N PRO A 53 -13.50 -9.63 -15.11
CA PRO A 53 -13.37 -10.91 -15.80
C PRO A 53 -12.03 -11.56 -15.47
N ASP A 54 -12.04 -12.89 -15.29
CA ASP A 54 -10.81 -13.65 -15.05
C ASP A 54 -9.92 -13.67 -16.31
N PRO A 55 -8.59 -13.47 -16.18
CA PRO A 55 -7.64 -13.59 -17.28
C PRO A 55 -7.60 -14.98 -17.89
N LYS A 56 -7.22 -15.06 -19.17
CA LYS A 56 -6.98 -16.33 -19.85
C LYS A 56 -5.72 -17.01 -19.28
N PRO A 57 -5.76 -18.29 -18.88
CA PRO A 57 -4.57 -19.00 -18.42
C PRO A 57 -3.52 -19.19 -19.53
N PHE A 58 -2.24 -19.16 -19.14
CA PHE A 58 -1.12 -19.38 -20.05
C PHE A 58 -0.50 -20.76 -19.86
N GLY A 59 -0.42 -21.53 -20.95
CA GLY A 59 0.04 -22.92 -20.93
C GLY A 59 1.52 -23.13 -21.28
N GLY A 60 2.26 -22.06 -21.58
CA GLY A 60 3.65 -22.18 -22.06
C GLY A 60 3.79 -22.26 -23.58
N ALA A 61 2.83 -21.68 -24.33
CA ALA A 61 2.93 -21.59 -25.78
C ALA A 61 4.24 -20.90 -26.19
N ARG A 62 4.96 -21.48 -27.17
CA ARG A 62 6.21 -20.91 -27.72
C ARG A 62 5.93 -19.79 -28.72
N SER A 63 5.14 -18.80 -28.29
CA SER A 63 4.69 -17.67 -29.09
C SER A 63 4.85 -16.40 -28.25
N ALA A 64 5.72 -15.49 -28.70
CA ALA A 64 5.93 -14.21 -28.03
C ALA A 64 4.62 -13.42 -27.91
N LYS A 65 3.80 -13.44 -28.97
CA LYS A 65 2.49 -12.79 -29.00
C LYS A 65 1.55 -13.31 -27.91
N GLU A 66 1.49 -14.63 -27.71
CA GLU A 66 0.60 -15.19 -26.68
C GLU A 66 1.09 -14.88 -25.27
N LEU A 67 2.41 -14.87 -25.06
CA LEU A 67 3.00 -14.46 -23.79
C LEU A 67 2.74 -12.98 -23.48
N GLU A 68 2.94 -12.10 -24.47
CA GLU A 68 2.68 -10.66 -24.33
C GLU A 68 1.21 -10.38 -24.03
N ASN A 69 0.29 -11.05 -24.74
CA ASN A 69 -1.15 -10.93 -24.47
C ASN A 69 -1.48 -11.36 -23.04
N PHE A 70 -0.93 -12.48 -22.57
CA PHE A 70 -1.14 -12.95 -21.20
C PHE A 70 -0.68 -11.92 -20.16
N LEU A 71 0.54 -11.37 -20.32
CA LEU A 71 1.07 -10.37 -19.39
C LEU A 71 0.24 -9.09 -19.40
N TRP A 72 -0.19 -8.65 -20.58
CA TRP A 72 -1.06 -7.48 -20.72
C TRP A 72 -2.42 -7.68 -20.02
N ASP A 73 -3.05 -8.85 -20.22
CA ASP A 73 -4.31 -9.19 -19.58
C ASP A 73 -4.19 -9.26 -18.05
N MET A 74 -3.09 -9.83 -17.53
CA MET A 74 -2.80 -9.86 -16.09
C MET A 74 -2.61 -8.46 -15.51
N GLU A 75 -1.87 -7.58 -16.20
CA GLU A 75 -1.66 -6.21 -15.75
C GLU A 75 -2.99 -5.42 -15.70
N LYS A 76 -3.85 -5.59 -16.71
CA LYS A 76 -5.18 -4.97 -16.70
C LYS A 76 -6.10 -5.53 -15.63
N TYR A 77 -6.03 -6.83 -15.37
CA TYR A 77 -6.73 -7.45 -14.26
C TYR A 77 -6.29 -6.86 -12.92
N PHE A 78 -4.98 -6.72 -12.68
CA PHE A 78 -4.47 -6.12 -11.44
C PHE A 78 -4.88 -4.66 -11.24
N GLN A 79 -4.83 -3.86 -12.30
CA GLN A 79 -5.27 -2.47 -12.27
C GLN A 79 -6.77 -2.37 -11.93
N THR A 80 -7.59 -3.24 -12.52
CA THR A 80 -9.05 -3.19 -12.34
C THR A 80 -9.48 -3.78 -10.99
N ALA A 81 -8.84 -4.87 -10.56
CA ALA A 81 -9.11 -5.55 -9.29
C ALA A 81 -8.38 -4.93 -8.08
N ARG A 82 -7.54 -3.90 -8.31
CA ARG A 82 -6.72 -3.20 -7.29
C ARG A 82 -5.88 -4.18 -6.45
N ILE A 83 -5.20 -5.09 -7.14
CA ILE A 83 -4.35 -6.10 -6.50
C ILE A 83 -3.04 -5.48 -6.02
N PRO A 84 -2.64 -5.66 -4.74
CA PRO A 84 -1.37 -5.18 -4.22
C PRO A 84 -0.16 -5.79 -4.96
N GLU A 85 0.91 -5.01 -5.12
CA GLU A 85 2.14 -5.45 -5.83
C GLU A 85 2.72 -6.76 -5.24
N ALA A 86 2.71 -6.89 -3.91
CA ALA A 86 3.19 -8.07 -3.20
C ALA A 86 2.44 -9.36 -3.57
N GLU A 87 1.21 -9.27 -4.05
CA GLU A 87 0.37 -10.42 -4.40
C GLU A 87 0.41 -10.77 -5.88
N LYS A 88 0.86 -9.85 -6.75
CA LYS A 88 0.79 -10.01 -8.22
C LYS A 88 1.52 -11.26 -8.71
N VAL A 89 2.71 -11.55 -8.20
CA VAL A 89 3.49 -12.75 -8.59
C VAL A 89 2.76 -14.03 -8.18
N SER A 90 2.26 -14.09 -6.94
CA SER A 90 1.50 -15.23 -6.44
C SER A 90 0.25 -15.50 -7.28
N ILE A 91 -0.53 -14.45 -7.57
CA ILE A 91 -1.74 -14.56 -8.40
C ILE A 91 -1.41 -14.92 -9.84
N THR A 92 -0.38 -14.33 -10.45
CA THR A 92 0.07 -14.69 -11.81
C THR A 92 0.39 -16.18 -11.91
N SER A 93 1.04 -16.74 -10.88
CA SER A 93 1.35 -18.18 -10.84
C SER A 93 0.12 -19.08 -10.83
N MET A 94 -1.02 -18.60 -10.32
CA MET A 94 -2.30 -19.33 -10.32
C MET A 94 -2.83 -19.50 -11.75
N TYR A 95 -2.63 -18.50 -12.61
CA TYR A 95 -3.04 -18.49 -14.03
C TYR A 95 -2.04 -19.17 -14.98
N LEU A 96 -0.91 -19.65 -14.48
CA LEU A 96 -0.04 -20.56 -15.23
C LEU A 96 -0.63 -21.97 -15.24
N THR A 97 -0.53 -22.63 -16.39
CA THR A 97 -0.97 -24.01 -16.62
C THR A 97 0.08 -24.77 -17.43
N GLY A 98 -0.07 -26.10 -17.53
CA GLY A 98 0.82 -26.95 -18.34
C GLY A 98 2.31 -26.79 -17.99
N ASP A 99 3.14 -26.71 -19.04
CA ASP A 99 4.59 -26.64 -18.93
C ASP A 99 5.06 -25.35 -18.26
N ALA A 100 4.34 -24.23 -18.45
CA ALA A 100 4.67 -22.97 -17.79
C ALA A 100 4.55 -23.08 -16.26
N LYS A 101 3.50 -23.75 -15.77
CA LYS A 101 3.31 -23.97 -14.32
C LYS A 101 4.36 -24.91 -13.75
N LEU A 102 4.74 -25.95 -14.50
CA LEU A 102 5.81 -26.87 -14.10
C LEU A 102 7.13 -26.13 -13.97
N TRP A 103 7.51 -25.35 -14.99
CA TRP A 103 8.74 -24.56 -14.97
C TRP A 103 8.79 -23.58 -13.79
N TRP A 104 7.68 -22.91 -13.48
CA TRP A 104 7.59 -21.99 -12.35
C TRP A 104 7.85 -22.67 -10.99
N ARG A 105 7.36 -23.90 -10.80
CA ARG A 105 7.55 -24.68 -9.56
C ARG A 105 8.96 -25.26 -9.42
N THR A 106 9.63 -25.51 -10.53
CA THR A 106 10.98 -26.10 -10.52
C THR A 106 12.07 -25.06 -10.26
N ARG A 107 11.73 -23.77 -10.14
CA ARG A 107 12.72 -22.76 -9.72
C ARG A 107 13.11 -23.04 -8.27
N PRO A 108 14.41 -23.23 -7.96
CA PRO A 108 14.82 -23.15 -6.57
C PRO A 108 14.43 -21.76 -6.08
N SER A 109 13.62 -21.67 -5.02
CA SER A 109 13.59 -20.43 -4.24
C SER A 109 15.04 -20.12 -3.90
N ASP A 110 15.52 -18.94 -4.23
CA ASP A 110 16.83 -18.45 -3.77
C ASP A 110 16.76 -18.27 -2.24
N GLU A 111 16.67 -19.38 -1.50
CA GLU A 111 17.03 -19.50 -0.10
C GLU A 111 18.51 -19.91 -0.02
N ALA A 112 19.36 -19.15 -0.69
CA ALA A 112 20.75 -19.03 -0.27
C ALA A 112 20.78 -17.94 0.82
N SER A 113 20.32 -18.31 2.02
CA SER A 113 20.76 -17.61 3.22
C SER A 113 22.28 -17.67 3.23
N ALA A 114 22.89 -16.49 3.28
CA ALA A 114 24.27 -16.32 3.67
C ALA A 114 24.59 -17.26 4.85
N ASN A 115 25.65 -18.04 4.69
CA ASN A 115 26.33 -18.72 5.79
C ASN A 115 27.83 -18.63 5.54
#